data_AF-A0A1W2TQ93-F1
#
_entry.id   AF-A0A1W2TQ93-F1
#
_cell.length_a   1.000
_cell.length_b   1.000
_cell.length_c   1.000
_cell.angle_alpha   90.00
_cell.angle_beta   90.00
_cell.angle_gamma   90.00
#
_symmetry.space_group_name_H-M   'P 1'
#
loop_
_entity.id
_entity.type
_entity.pdbx_description
1 polymer ?
#
loop_
_entity_poly.entity_id
_entity_poly.type
_entity_poly.pdbx_seq_one_letter_code
_entity_poly.pdbx_strand_id
1 'polypeptide(L)'
;MPQNPIMSVAEYQTALPELFPGSNKGQIEGEADEDQTGVPLGRKGFADIIEYRFVTLAGRDKKIIPVSGLIPKQNNAGKACSQEKKYKDYAIVLRRTWVQQGKSSVPARIELEIQSEELCQAFRKIAINTYEGTDMDSFPIKINCPFPELFFYRDEIKDLAEKDPNKNVRRQAQILYKFVTENGLMSGFLIDHEKYYDKGQVVTDILWTIYPPNSILVVQVGMIQECWICRNVSIKSDESGVHWIIVGFRIGYDGLSLGMVRQEFAIPMTTVGLYKISNLPIVPLEKHEDRDALERKLAMRATHLQDMLGNDFNSFSAKQ
;
A
#
# COMPACT_ATOMS: atom_id res chain seq x y z
N MET A 1 -18.28 -38.12 8.32
CA MET A 1 -17.93 -36.69 8.49
C MET A 1 -16.48 -36.52 8.04
N PRO A 2 -16.17 -35.75 6.97
CA PRO A 2 -14.79 -35.47 6.65
C PRO A 2 -14.27 -34.38 7.60
N GLN A 3 -13.18 -34.67 8.28
CA GLN A 3 -12.44 -33.67 9.05
C GLN A 3 -11.82 -32.68 8.07
N ASN A 4 -12.11 -31.39 8.22
CA ASN A 4 -11.45 -30.33 7.44
C ASN A 4 -9.95 -30.35 7.77
N PRO A 5 -9.06 -30.47 6.78
CA PRO A 5 -7.63 -30.49 7.04
C PRO A 5 -7.21 -29.12 7.57
N ILE A 6 -6.78 -29.07 8.83
CA ILE A 6 -6.08 -27.93 9.40
C ILE A 6 -4.69 -27.97 8.78
N MET A 7 -4.40 -27.00 7.89
CA MET A 7 -3.07 -26.82 7.32
C MET A 7 -2.04 -26.74 8.45
N SER A 8 -0.96 -27.50 8.32
CA SER A 8 0.09 -27.57 9.32
C SER A 8 0.97 -26.31 9.27
N VAL A 9 1.58 -25.97 10.40
CA VAL A 9 2.52 -24.82 10.50
C VAL A 9 3.70 -24.95 9.52
N ALA A 10 4.10 -26.18 9.17
CA ALA A 10 5.16 -26.45 8.21
C ALA A 10 4.78 -26.03 6.77
N GLU A 11 3.52 -26.26 6.37
CA GLU A 11 3.00 -25.79 5.08
C GLU A 11 2.95 -24.25 5.04
N TYR A 12 2.68 -23.61 6.18
CA TYR A 12 2.67 -22.15 6.33
C TYR A 12 4.05 -21.51 6.18
N GLN A 13 5.09 -22.12 6.76
CA GLN A 13 6.48 -21.65 6.67
C GLN A 13 7.06 -21.81 5.26
N THR A 14 6.62 -22.85 4.55
CA THR A 14 7.08 -23.14 3.17
C THR A 14 6.48 -22.16 2.16
N ALA A 15 5.27 -21.66 2.38
CA ALA A 15 4.56 -20.79 1.44
C ALA A 15 5.05 -19.32 1.45
N LEU A 16 5.63 -18.83 2.56
CA LEU A 16 6.06 -17.43 2.72
C LEU A 16 7.35 -17.32 3.57
N PRO A 17 8.50 -17.73 3.04
CA PRO A 17 9.77 -17.77 3.80
C PRO A 17 10.24 -16.38 4.28
N GLU A 18 9.85 -15.31 3.59
CA GLU A 18 10.25 -13.93 3.89
C GLU A 18 9.58 -13.33 5.15
N LEU A 19 8.54 -13.99 5.69
CA LEU A 19 7.79 -13.50 6.86
C LEU A 19 8.41 -13.88 8.22
N PHE A 20 9.47 -14.68 8.24
CA PHE A 20 10.11 -15.16 9.47
C PHE A 20 11.64 -14.93 9.51
N PRO A 21 12.13 -13.68 9.42
CA PRO A 21 13.53 -13.42 9.75
C PRO A 21 13.76 -13.69 11.24
N GLY A 22 14.86 -14.39 11.55
CA GLY A 22 15.13 -15.03 12.84
C GLY A 22 14.78 -14.22 14.10
N SER A 23 14.09 -14.89 15.03
CA SER A 23 13.75 -14.43 16.37
C SER A 23 15.01 -14.00 17.16
N ASN A 24 15.32 -12.70 17.17
CA ASN A 24 16.21 -12.11 18.18
C ASN A 24 15.38 -11.61 19.36
N LYS A 25 15.62 -12.22 20.53
CA LYS A 25 15.00 -11.89 21.81
C LYS A 25 15.60 -10.59 22.36
N GLY A 26 14.79 -9.55 22.44
CA GLY A 26 15.03 -8.38 23.30
C GLY A 26 13.81 -8.16 24.20
N GLN A 27 13.94 -8.52 25.49
CA GLN A 27 12.99 -8.13 26.53
C GLN A 27 13.17 -6.65 26.85
N ILE A 28 12.09 -5.90 26.97
CA ILE A 28 12.07 -4.63 27.70
C ILE A 28 10.87 -4.67 28.65
N GLU A 29 11.18 -4.80 29.94
CA GLU A 29 10.30 -4.47 31.05
C GLU A 29 10.21 -2.94 31.14
N GLY A 30 9.00 -2.41 31.29
CA GLY A 30 8.75 -0.98 31.50
C GLY A 30 7.89 -0.79 32.73
N GLU A 31 8.45 -0.09 33.71
CA GLU A 31 7.88 0.27 35.01
C GLU A 31 6.56 1.05 34.88
N ALA A 32 5.69 0.85 35.87
CA ALA A 32 4.40 1.50 36.00
C ALA A 32 4.53 2.73 36.91
N ASP A 33 4.13 3.90 36.42
CA ASP A 33 3.75 5.03 37.26
C ASP A 33 2.22 5.10 37.32
N GLU A 34 1.71 5.07 38.55
CA GLU A 34 0.32 5.30 38.90
C GLU A 34 0.03 6.80 38.88
N ASP A 35 -0.99 7.21 38.12
CA ASP A 35 -1.81 8.35 38.53
C ASP A 35 -3.27 8.10 38.16
N GLN A 36 -4.14 8.25 39.16
CA GLN A 36 -5.57 7.96 39.08
C GLN A 36 -6.31 9.27 38.77
N THR A 37 -7.09 9.28 37.69
CA THR A 37 -8.48 9.80 37.66
C THR A 37 -9.04 9.74 36.23
N GLY A 38 -10.20 9.08 36.08
CA GLY A 38 -11.09 9.22 34.92
C GLY A 38 -10.93 8.17 33.80
N VAL A 39 -11.79 7.15 33.82
CA VAL A 39 -12.15 6.18 32.75
C VAL A 39 -10.97 5.58 31.96
N PRO A 40 -10.70 4.25 32.03
CA PRO A 40 -9.61 3.66 31.26
C PRO A 40 -9.95 3.71 29.77
N LEU A 41 -9.43 4.70 29.04
CA LEU A 41 -9.31 4.60 27.59
C LEU A 41 -8.46 3.36 27.31
N GLY A 42 -9.13 2.30 26.87
CA GLY A 42 -8.50 1.03 26.51
C GLY A 42 -7.31 1.30 25.59
N ARG A 43 -6.15 0.80 25.97
CA ARG A 43 -4.90 0.96 25.21
C ARG A 43 -5.05 0.22 23.87
N LYS A 44 -5.50 0.91 22.83
CA LYS A 44 -5.63 0.32 21.48
C LYS A 44 -4.24 -0.03 20.92
N GLY A 45 -4.01 -1.30 20.59
CA GLY A 45 -2.71 -1.84 20.17
C GLY A 45 -2.62 -2.19 18.67
N PHE A 46 -1.64 -3.02 18.30
CA PHE A 46 -1.50 -3.64 16.98
C PHE A 46 -1.93 -5.12 17.00
N ALA A 47 -2.63 -5.58 15.96
CA ALA A 47 -2.93 -7.00 15.76
C ALA A 47 -2.51 -7.47 14.36
N ASP A 48 -1.94 -8.68 14.25
CA ASP A 48 -1.73 -9.38 12.98
C ASP A 48 -2.61 -10.64 12.96
N ILE A 49 -3.47 -10.74 11.95
CA ILE A 49 -4.48 -11.79 11.84
C ILE A 49 -4.50 -12.41 10.44
N ILE A 50 -4.83 -13.69 10.39
CA ILE A 50 -5.14 -14.44 9.18
C ILE A 50 -6.65 -14.64 9.11
N GLU A 51 -7.25 -14.23 8.00
CA GLU A 51 -8.65 -14.51 7.68
C GLU A 51 -8.70 -15.61 6.62
N TYR A 52 -9.07 -16.81 7.03
CA TYR A 52 -9.22 -17.96 6.16
C TYR A 52 -10.67 -18.05 5.65
N ARG A 53 -10.87 -17.90 4.34
CA ARG A 53 -12.17 -17.99 3.68
C ARG A 53 -12.32 -19.33 2.96
N PHE A 54 -13.43 -20.01 3.20
CA PHE A 54 -13.71 -21.33 2.63
C PHE A 54 -15.18 -21.49 2.27
N VAL A 55 -15.47 -22.46 1.40
CA VAL A 55 -16.83 -22.78 0.96
C VAL A 55 -17.29 -24.05 1.66
N THR A 56 -18.44 -23.97 2.32
CA THR A 56 -19.13 -25.09 2.96
C THR A 56 -20.41 -25.41 2.19
N LEU A 57 -21.05 -26.54 2.52
CA LEU A 57 -22.38 -26.88 2.00
C LEU A 57 -23.45 -25.81 2.36
N ALA A 58 -23.23 -25.03 3.42
CA ALA A 58 -24.13 -23.97 3.87
C ALA A 58 -23.78 -22.59 3.27
N GLY A 59 -22.78 -22.49 2.39
CA GLY A 59 -22.31 -21.24 1.79
C GLY A 59 -20.88 -20.88 2.16
N ARG A 60 -20.52 -19.60 2.02
CA ARG A 60 -19.18 -19.09 2.32
C ARG A 60 -19.03 -18.86 3.82
N ASP A 61 -17.98 -19.40 4.40
CA ASP A 61 -17.64 -19.24 5.82
C ASP A 61 -16.22 -18.67 5.98
N LYS A 62 -15.90 -18.14 7.16
CA LYS A 62 -14.61 -17.55 7.47
C LYS A 62 -14.12 -17.87 8.87
N LYS A 63 -12.81 -18.06 9.01
CA LYS A 63 -12.12 -18.30 10.27
C LYS A 63 -11.00 -17.28 10.45
N ILE A 64 -10.99 -16.60 11.59
CA ILE A 64 -9.91 -15.67 11.95
C ILE A 64 -8.91 -16.40 12.86
N ILE A 65 -7.61 -16.21 12.62
CA ILE A 65 -6.51 -16.81 13.37
C ILE A 65 -5.48 -15.72 13.68
N PRO A 66 -5.23 -15.38 14.96
CA PRO A 66 -4.18 -14.43 15.30
C PRO A 66 -2.80 -15.04 14.99
N VAL A 67 -1.91 -14.27 14.34
CA VAL A 67 -0.56 -14.74 13.99
C VAL A 67 0.27 -15.01 15.26
N SER A 68 0.03 -14.26 16.34
CA SER A 68 0.63 -14.53 17.65
C SER A 68 0.29 -15.92 18.21
N GLY A 69 -0.81 -16.55 17.77
CA GLY A 69 -1.20 -17.91 18.12
C GLY A 69 -0.55 -19.00 17.27
N LEU A 70 0.19 -18.64 16.22
CA LEU A 70 0.98 -19.56 15.38
C LEU A 70 2.44 -19.68 15.85
N ILE A 71 2.85 -18.84 16.81
CA ILE A 71 4.11 -19.00 17.53
C ILE A 71 3.87 -20.10 18.58
N PRO A 72 4.65 -21.20 18.60
CA PRO A 72 4.43 -22.29 19.54
C PRO A 72 4.63 -21.80 20.98
N LYS A 73 3.52 -21.61 21.71
CA LYS A 73 3.50 -21.53 23.18
C LYS A 73 2.44 -22.46 23.73
N GLN A 74 2.83 -23.10 24.83
CA GLN A 74 2.16 -24.22 25.49
C GLN A 74 0.70 -23.94 25.83
N ASN A 75 -0.12 -24.97 25.57
CA ASN A 75 -1.42 -25.28 26.14
C ASN A 75 -2.11 -24.16 26.91
N ASN A 76 -3.07 -23.49 26.27
CA ASN A 76 -4.28 -23.06 26.96
C ASN A 76 -5.47 -23.17 26.00
N ALA A 77 -6.25 -24.23 26.20
CA ALA A 77 -7.54 -24.42 25.56
C ALA A 77 -8.53 -23.39 26.11
N GLY A 78 -8.95 -22.44 25.27
CA GLY A 78 -9.91 -21.40 25.63
C GLY A 78 -10.91 -21.16 24.50
N LYS A 79 -12.20 -21.26 24.86
CA LYS A 79 -13.41 -21.24 24.03
C LYS A 79 -13.42 -20.22 22.86
N ALA A 80 -13.95 -20.66 21.73
CA ALA A 80 -14.34 -19.82 20.60
C ALA A 80 -15.55 -18.94 20.96
N CYS A 81 -15.28 -17.69 21.34
CA CYS A 81 -16.27 -16.62 21.36
C CYS A 81 -16.09 -15.75 20.11
N SER A 82 -17.19 -15.22 19.56
CA SER A 82 -17.29 -14.37 18.36
C SER A 82 -16.04 -13.51 18.09
N GLN A 83 -15.18 -13.95 17.16
CA GLN A 83 -13.83 -13.37 17.00
C GLN A 83 -13.82 -11.99 16.34
N GLU A 84 -14.85 -11.60 15.59
CA GLU A 84 -14.90 -10.28 14.94
C GLU A 84 -14.98 -9.12 15.93
N LYS A 85 -15.65 -9.30 17.08
CA LYS A 85 -15.73 -8.26 18.11
C LYS A 85 -14.38 -8.00 18.78
N LYS A 86 -13.48 -8.99 18.78
CA LYS A 86 -12.21 -8.95 19.52
C LYS A 86 -11.17 -7.99 18.91
N TYR A 87 -11.27 -7.70 17.61
CA TYR A 87 -10.24 -6.92 16.93
C TYR A 87 -10.59 -5.44 16.75
N LYS A 88 -11.85 -5.04 17.00
CA LYS A 88 -12.33 -3.64 16.96
C LYS A 88 -11.63 -2.72 17.97
N ASP A 89 -11.05 -3.30 19.02
CA ASP A 89 -10.38 -2.58 20.09
C ASP A 89 -8.90 -2.27 19.78
N TYR A 90 -8.38 -2.77 18.66
CA TYR A 90 -7.02 -2.44 18.22
C TYR A 90 -7.01 -1.12 17.44
N ALA A 91 -5.90 -0.40 17.48
CA ALA A 91 -5.75 0.82 16.69
C ALA A 91 -5.47 0.48 15.23
N ILE A 92 -4.70 -0.60 15.02
CA ILE A 92 -4.20 -1.04 13.73
C ILE A 92 -4.30 -2.56 13.65
N VAL A 93 -4.81 -3.07 12.54
CA VAL A 93 -4.93 -4.51 12.28
C VAL A 93 -4.33 -4.84 10.92
N LEU A 94 -3.29 -5.67 10.89
CA LEU A 94 -2.83 -6.30 9.66
C LEU A 94 -3.66 -7.56 9.39
N ARG A 95 -4.39 -7.59 8.29
CA ARG A 95 -5.26 -8.70 7.89
C ARG A 95 -4.71 -9.41 6.66
N ARG A 96 -4.40 -10.69 6.82
CA ARG A 96 -3.93 -11.60 5.76
C ARG A 96 -5.07 -12.51 5.36
N THR A 97 -5.71 -12.25 4.23
CA THR A 97 -6.83 -13.06 3.73
C THR A 97 -6.31 -14.21 2.88
N TRP A 98 -6.70 -15.43 3.23
CA TRP A 98 -6.43 -16.65 2.49
C TRP A 98 -7.74 -17.21 1.96
N VAL A 99 -7.73 -17.73 0.74
CA VAL A 99 -8.90 -18.34 0.11
C VAL A 99 -8.59 -19.79 -0.21
N GLN A 100 -9.52 -20.68 0.14
CA GLN A 100 -9.44 -22.08 -0.25
C GLN A 100 -9.76 -22.24 -1.75
N GLN A 101 -8.82 -22.82 -2.50
CA GLN A 101 -8.98 -23.22 -3.88
C GLN A 101 -8.76 -24.74 -3.98
N GLY A 102 -9.86 -25.50 -4.00
CA GLY A 102 -9.81 -26.96 -3.98
C GLY A 102 -9.18 -27.49 -2.69
N LYS A 103 -8.07 -28.23 -2.83
CA LYS A 103 -7.29 -28.77 -1.70
C LYS A 103 -6.21 -27.83 -1.17
N SER A 104 -5.93 -26.75 -1.90
CA SER A 104 -4.87 -25.79 -1.55
C SER A 104 -5.47 -24.50 -1.02
N SER A 105 -4.68 -23.76 -0.24
CA SER A 105 -5.05 -22.41 0.20
C SER A 105 -4.05 -21.43 -0.36
N VAL A 106 -4.55 -20.35 -0.95
CA VAL A 106 -3.72 -19.32 -1.57
C VAL A 106 -3.90 -18.00 -0.83
N PRO A 107 -2.83 -17.24 -0.59
CA PRO A 107 -2.94 -15.88 -0.07
C PRO A 107 -3.69 -15.04 -1.12
N ALA A 108 -4.81 -14.46 -0.72
CA ALA A 108 -5.67 -13.70 -1.61
C ALA A 108 -5.42 -12.20 -1.50
N ARG A 109 -5.16 -11.69 -0.28
CA ARG A 109 -4.98 -10.26 -0.02
C ARG A 109 -4.27 -10.04 1.30
N ILE A 110 -3.41 -9.03 1.37
CA ILE A 110 -2.87 -8.51 2.63
C ILE A 110 -3.27 -7.03 2.70
N GLU A 111 -3.95 -6.64 3.78
CA GLU A 111 -4.42 -5.27 4.00
C GLU A 111 -4.11 -4.82 5.43
N LEU A 112 -3.77 -3.54 5.60
CA LEU A 112 -3.66 -2.88 6.89
C LEU A 112 -4.93 -2.07 7.12
N GLU A 113 -5.60 -2.30 8.24
CA GLU A 113 -6.79 -1.57 8.67
C GLU A 113 -6.41 -0.60 9.79
N ILE A 114 -6.65 0.70 9.59
CA ILE A 114 -6.59 1.70 10.66
C ILE A 114 -7.98 1.77 11.29
N GLN A 115 -8.12 1.26 12.51
CA GLN A 115 -9.41 1.11 13.20
C GLN A 115 -9.69 2.19 14.24
N SER A 116 -8.68 3.02 14.56
CA SER A 116 -8.90 4.17 15.42
C SER A 116 -9.42 5.36 14.62
N GLU A 117 -10.59 5.90 15.01
CA GLU A 117 -11.20 7.06 14.36
C GLU A 117 -10.31 8.31 14.43
N GLU A 118 -9.70 8.59 15.58
CA GLU A 118 -8.80 9.74 15.75
C GLU A 118 -7.57 9.62 14.84
N LEU A 119 -6.99 8.42 14.74
CA LEU A 119 -5.87 8.16 13.85
C LEU A 119 -6.31 8.23 12.38
N CYS A 120 -7.50 7.76 12.02
CA CYS A 120 -8.03 7.90 10.66
C CYS A 120 -8.19 9.37 10.27
N GLN A 121 -8.75 10.20 11.16
CA GLN A 121 -8.91 11.64 10.92
C GLN A 121 -7.56 12.34 10.77
N ALA A 122 -6.58 11.99 11.60
CA ALA A 122 -5.22 12.52 11.49
C ALA A 122 -4.53 12.07 10.20
N PHE A 123 -4.65 10.78 9.85
CA PHE A 123 -4.06 10.21 8.65
C PHE A 123 -4.64 10.83 7.37
N ARG A 124 -5.95 11.09 7.29
CA ARG A 124 -6.58 11.79 6.16
C ARG A 124 -6.04 13.21 5.93
N LYS A 125 -5.64 13.90 7.00
CA LYS A 125 -5.09 15.27 6.88
C LYS A 125 -3.71 15.29 6.23
N ILE A 126 -2.94 14.22 6.39
CA ILE A 126 -1.59 14.11 5.80
C ILE A 126 -1.64 13.41 4.44
N ALA A 127 -2.44 12.36 4.29
CA ALA A 127 -2.55 11.57 3.07
C ALA A 127 -3.56 12.18 2.08
N ILE A 128 -3.23 13.36 1.54
CA ILE A 128 -4.11 14.15 0.65
C ILE A 128 -4.14 13.56 -0.78
N ASN A 129 -3.01 13.03 -1.23
CA ASN A 129 -2.83 12.44 -2.56
C ASN A 129 -2.66 10.93 -2.42
N THR A 130 -3.74 10.17 -2.60
CA THR A 130 -3.68 8.71 -2.60
C THR A 130 -3.89 8.15 -4.00
N TYR A 131 -3.52 6.89 -4.18
CA TYR A 131 -3.95 6.18 -5.38
C TYR A 131 -5.46 5.99 -5.37
N GLU A 132 -6.06 5.93 -6.56
CA GLU A 132 -7.51 5.75 -6.71
C GLU A 132 -8.01 4.41 -6.13
N GLY A 133 -7.11 3.44 -5.92
CA GLY A 133 -7.43 2.15 -5.33
C GLY A 133 -7.62 2.16 -3.80
N THR A 134 -7.33 3.29 -3.14
CA THR A 134 -7.38 3.40 -1.68
C THR A 134 -8.49 4.35 -1.26
N ASP A 135 -9.51 3.79 -0.60
CA ASP A 135 -10.64 4.55 -0.07
C ASP A 135 -10.27 5.12 1.31
N MET A 136 -9.83 6.37 1.31
CA MET A 136 -9.47 7.12 2.52
C MET A 136 -10.68 7.54 3.33
N ASP A 137 -11.88 7.65 2.73
CA ASP A 137 -13.10 8.10 3.40
C ASP A 137 -13.78 6.96 4.17
N SER A 138 -13.50 5.72 3.79
CA SER A 138 -13.96 4.53 4.50
C SER A 138 -13.53 4.49 5.97
N PHE A 139 -14.35 3.83 6.81
CA PHE A 139 -14.00 3.48 8.17
C PHE A 139 -14.27 1.98 8.43
N PRO A 140 -13.26 1.20 8.85
CA PRO A 140 -11.85 1.57 9.02
C PRO A 140 -11.17 1.90 7.68
N ILE A 141 -10.12 2.74 7.69
CA ILE A 141 -9.31 2.98 6.48
C ILE A 141 -8.56 1.70 6.15
N LYS A 142 -8.65 1.23 4.90
CA LYS A 142 -8.02 -0.01 4.43
C LYS A 142 -6.96 0.28 3.39
N ILE A 143 -5.74 -0.15 3.67
CA ILE A 143 -4.58 0.06 2.79
C ILE A 143 -4.07 -1.31 2.34
N ASN A 144 -4.00 -1.53 1.04
CA ASN A 144 -3.55 -2.79 0.47
C ASN A 144 -2.04 -2.87 0.36
N CYS A 145 -1.47 -4.05 0.60
CA CYS A 145 -0.07 -4.35 0.27
C CYS A 145 0.19 -4.01 -1.22
N PRO A 146 1.26 -3.27 -1.57
CA PRO A 146 2.48 -3.00 -0.79
C PRO A 146 2.43 -1.74 0.10
N PHE A 147 1.24 -1.27 0.43
CA PHE A 147 0.96 -0.13 1.32
C PHE A 147 1.53 1.21 0.83
N PRO A 148 1.23 1.61 -0.41
CA PRO A 148 1.84 2.78 -1.02
C PRO A 148 1.58 4.08 -0.23
N GLU A 149 0.40 4.25 0.34
CA GLU A 149 0.07 5.41 1.17
C GLU A 149 0.96 5.48 2.41
N LEU A 150 1.32 4.34 3.01
CA LEU A 150 2.22 4.33 4.15
C LEU A 150 3.67 4.61 3.76
N PHE A 151 4.07 4.19 2.56
CA PHE A 151 5.40 4.42 2.04
C PHE A 151 5.63 5.89 1.67
N PHE A 152 4.74 6.48 0.88
CA PHE A 152 4.89 7.85 0.42
C PHE A 152 4.68 8.88 1.54
N TYR A 153 3.83 8.58 2.52
CA TYR A 153 3.57 9.46 3.67
C TYR A 153 4.36 9.08 4.93
N ARG A 154 5.45 8.33 4.81
CA ARG A 154 6.21 7.82 5.97
C ARG A 154 6.78 8.94 6.85
N ASP A 155 7.20 10.05 6.25
CA ASP A 155 7.78 11.19 6.95
C ASP A 155 6.69 11.98 7.68
N GLU A 156 5.51 12.14 7.08
CA GLU A 156 4.35 12.75 7.71
C GLU A 156 3.77 11.87 8.82
N ILE A 157 3.79 10.54 8.65
CA ILE A 157 3.43 9.58 9.71
C ILE A 157 4.42 9.69 10.88
N LYS A 158 5.73 9.85 10.61
CA LYS A 158 6.73 10.11 11.64
C LYS A 158 6.45 11.39 12.39
N ASP A 159 6.16 12.48 11.67
CA ASP A 159 5.80 13.76 12.27
C ASP A 159 4.55 13.64 13.14
N LEU A 160 3.54 12.87 12.72
CA LEU A 160 2.36 12.57 13.52
C LEU A 160 2.71 11.78 14.79
N ALA A 161 3.66 10.85 14.70
CA ALA A 161 4.15 10.03 15.81
C ALA A 161 4.99 10.82 16.84
N GLU A 162 5.57 11.96 16.47
CA GLU A 162 6.44 12.76 17.33
C GLU A 162 5.74 14.02 17.86
N LYS A 163 5.02 14.73 16.98
CA LYS A 163 4.64 16.14 17.17
C LYS A 163 3.13 16.36 17.37
N ASP A 164 2.28 15.35 17.17
CA ASP A 164 0.81 15.56 17.25
C ASP A 164 0.35 16.00 18.66
N PRO A 165 -0.44 17.08 18.79
CA PRO A 165 -0.86 17.59 20.09
C PRO A 165 -1.70 16.58 20.90
N ASN A 166 -2.46 15.71 20.24
CA ASN A 166 -3.22 14.65 20.89
C ASN A 166 -2.30 13.46 21.23
N LYS A 167 -2.08 13.24 22.53
CA LYS A 167 -1.27 12.13 23.06
C LYS A 167 -1.73 10.76 22.56
N ASN A 168 -3.03 10.55 22.37
CA ASN A 168 -3.58 9.28 21.90
C ASN A 168 -3.27 9.04 20.42
N VAL A 169 -3.49 10.05 19.56
CA VAL A 169 -3.11 10.01 18.15
C VAL A 169 -1.62 9.75 18.01
N ARG A 170 -0.79 10.51 18.72
CA ARG A 170 0.67 10.35 18.72
C ARG A 170 1.09 8.91 19.04
N ARG A 171 0.56 8.35 20.13
CA ARG A 171 0.85 6.96 20.53
C ARG A 171 0.45 5.95 19.45
N GLN A 172 -0.71 6.12 18.83
CA GLN A 172 -1.19 5.19 17.80
C GLN A 172 -0.42 5.37 16.48
N ALA A 173 -0.05 6.61 16.15
CA ALA A 173 0.83 6.93 15.04
C ALA A 173 2.24 6.34 15.24
N GLN A 174 2.75 6.26 16.47
CA GLN A 174 3.99 5.52 16.76
C GLN A 174 3.87 4.03 16.43
N ILE A 175 2.71 3.41 16.67
CA ILE A 175 2.47 2.02 16.28
C ILE A 175 2.46 1.90 14.75
N LEU A 176 1.82 2.84 14.05
CA LEU A 176 1.79 2.87 12.58
C LEU A 176 3.19 3.07 12.00
N TYR A 177 3.93 4.04 12.52
CA TYR A 177 5.30 4.33 12.10
C TYR A 177 6.22 3.12 12.33
N LYS A 178 6.10 2.48 13.50
CA LYS A 178 6.82 1.23 13.79
C LYS A 178 6.49 0.13 12.78
N PHE A 179 5.22 0.01 12.36
CA PHE A 179 4.85 -0.90 11.29
C PHE A 179 5.57 -0.55 9.98
N VAL A 180 5.64 0.73 9.60
CA VAL A 180 6.33 1.16 8.39
C VAL A 180 7.83 0.86 8.44
N THR A 181 8.50 1.11 9.57
CA THR A 181 9.97 1.02 9.65
C THR A 181 10.51 -0.35 10.05
N GLU A 182 9.77 -1.10 10.88
CA GLU A 182 10.27 -2.35 11.49
C GLU A 182 9.54 -3.60 10.99
N ASN A 183 8.37 -3.48 10.34
CA ASN A 183 7.69 -4.66 9.82
C ASN A 183 8.41 -5.21 8.58
N GLY A 184 8.65 -6.52 8.54
CA GLY A 184 9.34 -7.17 7.42
C GLY A 184 8.66 -7.00 6.05
N LEU A 185 7.36 -6.68 5.99
CA LEU A 185 6.66 -6.38 4.75
C LEU A 185 7.00 -5.01 4.16
N MET A 186 7.42 -4.04 4.98
CA MET A 186 7.65 -2.64 4.56
C MET A 186 9.12 -2.26 4.61
N SER A 187 9.86 -2.73 5.63
CA SER A 187 11.25 -2.35 5.86
C SER A 187 12.15 -2.71 4.68
N GLY A 188 11.91 -3.85 4.01
CA GLY A 188 12.63 -4.23 2.80
C GLY A 188 12.50 -3.21 1.67
N PHE A 189 11.26 -2.73 1.43
CA PHE A 189 11.00 -1.72 0.40
C PHE A 189 11.70 -0.40 0.69
N LEU A 190 11.70 0.03 1.96
CA LEU A 190 12.39 1.25 2.38
C LEU A 190 13.90 1.14 2.18
N ILE A 191 14.51 0.06 2.65
CA ILE A 191 15.95 -0.18 2.54
C ILE A 191 16.40 -0.17 1.08
N ASP A 192 15.69 -0.91 0.21
CA ASP A 192 16.04 -0.96 -1.20
C ASP A 192 15.81 0.39 -1.89
N HIS A 193 14.70 1.08 -1.59
CA HIS A 193 14.44 2.39 -2.16
C HIS A 193 15.53 3.41 -1.76
N GLU A 194 15.82 3.57 -0.47
CA GLU A 194 16.84 4.49 0.03
C GLU A 194 18.23 4.17 -0.53
N LYS A 195 18.54 2.89 -0.73
CA LYS A 195 19.82 2.46 -1.27
C LYS A 195 20.04 2.84 -2.74
N TYR A 196 18.99 2.84 -3.55
CA TYR A 196 19.10 2.94 -5.02
C TYR A 196 18.48 4.21 -5.63
N TYR A 197 17.45 4.80 -5.01
CA TYR A 197 16.68 5.91 -5.60
C TYR A 197 17.52 7.15 -5.89
N ASP A 198 18.41 7.53 -4.97
CA ASP A 198 19.30 8.68 -5.12
C ASP A 198 20.42 8.44 -6.14
N LYS A 199 20.71 7.18 -6.45
CA LYS A 199 21.64 6.78 -7.51
C LYS A 199 20.96 6.71 -8.89
N GLY A 200 19.69 7.11 -8.97
CA GLY A 200 18.90 7.01 -10.21
C GLY A 200 18.59 5.56 -10.58
N GLN A 201 18.49 4.66 -9.61
CA GLN A 201 18.25 3.25 -9.82
C GLN A 201 17.04 2.75 -9.02
N VAL A 202 16.46 1.63 -9.45
CA VAL A 202 15.33 0.98 -8.77
C VAL A 202 15.41 -0.54 -8.98
N VAL A 203 15.02 -1.32 -7.96
CA VAL A 203 14.87 -2.77 -8.08
C VAL A 203 13.49 -3.06 -8.66
N THR A 204 13.41 -3.95 -9.65
CA THR A 204 12.15 -4.25 -10.39
C THR A 204 10.98 -4.58 -9.46
N ASP A 205 11.22 -5.26 -8.35
CA ASP A 205 10.18 -5.74 -7.42
C ASP A 205 9.53 -4.60 -6.62
N ILE A 206 10.20 -3.44 -6.52
CA ILE A 206 9.70 -2.26 -5.81
C ILE A 206 9.52 -1.06 -6.75
N LEU A 207 9.30 -1.32 -8.04
CA LEU A 207 9.18 -0.28 -9.06
C LEU A 207 8.09 0.75 -8.72
N TRP A 208 7.02 0.34 -8.05
CA TRP A 208 5.97 1.23 -7.59
C TRP A 208 6.47 2.38 -6.68
N THR A 209 7.59 2.20 -5.97
CA THR A 209 8.14 3.20 -5.02
C THR A 209 8.66 4.46 -5.70
N ILE A 210 8.92 4.42 -7.01
CA ILE A 210 9.38 5.59 -7.76
C ILE A 210 8.22 6.41 -8.31
N TYR A 211 6.97 5.97 -8.22
CA TYR A 211 5.82 6.67 -8.79
C TYR A 211 4.92 7.23 -7.68
N PRO A 212 5.14 8.43 -7.14
CA PRO A 212 4.23 8.99 -6.15
C PRO A 212 2.82 9.19 -6.72
N PRO A 213 1.76 9.00 -5.92
CA PRO A 213 0.39 9.27 -6.33
C PRO A 213 0.23 10.74 -6.76
N ASN A 214 -0.54 10.97 -7.83
CA ASN A 214 -0.81 12.29 -8.41
C ASN A 214 0.44 13.07 -8.89
N SER A 215 1.61 12.41 -8.99
CA SER A 215 2.81 13.00 -9.56
C SER A 215 2.75 13.07 -11.09
N ILE A 216 3.56 13.95 -11.67
CA ILE A 216 3.72 14.05 -13.12
C ILE A 216 4.74 13.01 -13.58
N LEU A 217 4.33 12.18 -14.53
CA LEU A 217 5.18 11.22 -15.23
C LEU A 217 5.47 11.71 -16.63
N VAL A 218 6.67 11.43 -17.12
CA VAL A 218 7.09 11.64 -18.50
C VAL A 218 7.11 10.30 -19.19
N VAL A 219 6.33 10.17 -20.25
CA VAL A 219 6.25 8.97 -21.08
C VAL A 219 6.97 9.24 -22.39
N GLN A 220 7.92 8.37 -22.73
CA GLN A 220 8.66 8.41 -23.98
C GLN A 220 8.43 7.12 -24.75
N VAL A 221 7.63 7.20 -25.83
CA VAL A 221 7.39 6.06 -26.74
C VAL A 221 7.83 6.46 -28.13
N GLY A 222 8.99 5.95 -28.55
CA GLY A 222 9.62 6.32 -29.81
C GLY A 222 9.95 7.80 -29.83
N MET A 223 9.37 8.55 -30.78
CA MET A 223 9.53 10.00 -30.92
C MET A 223 8.50 10.82 -30.12
N ILE A 224 7.50 10.16 -29.53
CA ILE A 224 6.41 10.83 -28.81
C ILE A 224 6.81 10.97 -27.35
N GLN A 225 6.71 12.21 -26.88
CA GLN A 225 6.90 12.57 -25.47
C GLN A 225 5.62 13.22 -24.95
N GLU A 226 5.08 12.67 -23.86
CA GLU A 226 3.88 13.18 -23.22
C GLU A 226 3.98 13.12 -21.69
N CYS A 227 3.09 13.83 -21.01
CA CYS A 227 3.03 13.86 -19.55
C CYS A 227 1.72 13.27 -19.04
N TRP A 228 1.83 12.43 -18.02
CA TRP A 228 0.71 11.77 -17.37
C TRP A 228 0.62 12.22 -15.91
N ILE A 229 -0.58 12.27 -15.35
CA ILE A 229 -0.79 12.30 -13.90
C ILE A 229 -0.89 10.86 -13.42
N CYS A 230 0.02 10.43 -12.55
CA CYS A 230 0.00 9.09 -11.97
C CYS A 230 -1.24 8.89 -11.08
N ARG A 231 -2.02 7.85 -11.32
CA ARG A 231 -3.24 7.53 -10.55
C ARG A 231 -3.20 6.20 -9.84
N ASN A 232 -2.46 5.23 -10.37
CA ASN A 232 -2.28 3.93 -9.74
C ASN A 232 -1.06 3.22 -10.30
N VAL A 233 -0.43 2.36 -9.50
CA VAL A 233 0.58 1.41 -9.95
C VAL A 233 0.28 0.05 -9.33
N SER A 234 0.14 -0.97 -10.17
CA SER A 234 -0.20 -2.32 -9.72
C SER A 234 0.52 -3.40 -10.53
N ILE A 235 0.53 -4.63 -10.02
CA ILE A 235 1.05 -5.78 -10.76
C ILE A 235 -0.12 -6.51 -11.40
N LYS A 236 0.01 -6.84 -12.68
CA LYS A 236 -0.91 -7.71 -13.41
C LYS A 236 -0.16 -8.92 -13.96
N SER A 237 -0.76 -10.09 -13.84
CA SER A 237 -0.25 -11.33 -14.45
C SER A 237 -1.25 -11.79 -15.50
N ASP A 238 -0.76 -12.04 -16.71
CA ASP A 238 -1.54 -12.59 -17.82
C ASP A 238 -0.71 -13.62 -18.61
N GLU A 239 -1.22 -14.10 -19.74
CA GLU A 239 -0.57 -15.10 -20.58
C GLU A 239 0.81 -14.68 -21.09
N SER A 240 1.07 -13.36 -21.17
CA SER A 240 2.34 -12.80 -21.64
C SER A 240 3.37 -12.60 -20.52
N GLY A 241 2.96 -12.74 -19.26
CA GLY A 241 3.83 -12.68 -18.10
C GLY A 241 3.35 -11.70 -17.03
N VAL A 242 4.26 -11.34 -16.13
CA VAL A 242 4.00 -10.39 -15.03
C VAL A 242 4.44 -8.99 -15.45
N HIS A 243 3.55 -8.02 -15.26
CA HIS A 243 3.74 -6.64 -15.68
C HIS A 243 3.43 -5.68 -14.54
N TRP A 244 4.24 -4.62 -14.44
CA TRP A 244 3.82 -3.40 -13.75
C TRP A 244 2.89 -2.62 -14.65
N ILE A 245 1.71 -2.28 -14.15
CA ILE A 245 0.72 -1.45 -14.82
C ILE A 245 0.70 -0.09 -14.13
N ILE A 246 1.15 0.94 -14.84
CA ILE A 246 1.05 2.33 -14.43
C ILE A 246 -0.19 2.92 -15.08
N VAL A 247 -1.14 3.35 -14.27
CA VAL A 247 -2.38 3.99 -14.71
C VAL A 247 -2.24 5.49 -14.48
N GLY A 248 -2.59 6.28 -15.49
CA GLY A 248 -2.58 7.72 -15.38
C GLY A 248 -3.56 8.42 -16.30
N PHE A 249 -3.63 9.74 -16.17
CA PHE A 249 -4.35 10.58 -17.12
C PHE A 249 -3.38 11.38 -17.98
N ARG A 250 -3.63 11.42 -19.28
CA ARG A 250 -2.99 12.33 -20.23
C ARG A 250 -4.00 13.28 -20.83
N ILE A 251 -3.52 14.38 -21.40
CA ILE A 251 -4.36 15.25 -22.24
C ILE A 251 -4.56 14.55 -23.60
N GLY A 252 -5.82 14.36 -23.98
CA GLY A 252 -6.23 13.86 -25.29
C GLY A 252 -6.98 14.93 -26.10
N TYR A 253 -7.02 14.71 -27.41
CA TYR A 253 -7.79 15.53 -28.36
C TYR A 253 -8.52 14.58 -29.31
N ASP A 254 -9.83 14.75 -29.45
CA ASP A 254 -10.70 13.89 -30.27
C ASP A 254 -11.00 14.48 -31.67
N GLY A 255 -10.43 15.64 -31.99
CA GLY A 255 -10.73 16.40 -33.22
C GLY A 255 -11.68 17.57 -33.01
N LEU A 256 -12.36 17.65 -31.85
CA LEU A 256 -13.30 18.72 -31.51
C LEU A 256 -12.96 19.39 -30.17
N SER A 257 -12.51 18.62 -29.17
CA SER A 257 -12.31 19.10 -27.81
C SER A 257 -11.13 18.44 -27.12
N LEU A 258 -10.61 19.11 -26.11
CA LEU A 258 -9.58 18.58 -25.22
C LEU A 258 -10.22 17.91 -24.02
N GLY A 259 -9.52 16.93 -23.46
CA GLY A 259 -9.89 16.40 -22.16
C GLY A 259 -8.90 15.40 -21.59
N MET A 260 -9.22 14.96 -20.39
CA MET A 260 -8.40 14.00 -19.66
C MET A 260 -8.77 12.58 -20.07
N VAL A 261 -7.78 11.86 -20.59
CA VAL A 261 -7.91 10.49 -21.06
C VAL A 261 -7.14 9.57 -20.15
N ARG A 262 -7.85 8.59 -19.58
CA ARG A 262 -7.22 7.53 -18.79
C ARG A 262 -6.44 6.60 -19.70
N GLN A 263 -5.22 6.26 -19.31
CA GLN A 263 -4.35 5.34 -20.02
C GLN A 263 -3.65 4.41 -19.05
N GLU A 264 -3.23 3.26 -19.57
CA GLU A 264 -2.41 2.29 -18.86
C GLU A 264 -1.12 2.07 -19.64
N PHE A 265 0.00 2.00 -18.92
CA PHE A 265 1.30 1.66 -19.47
C PHE A 265 1.83 0.40 -18.78
N ALA A 266 2.15 -0.63 -19.55
CA ALA A 266 2.69 -1.88 -19.05
C ALA A 266 4.22 -1.90 -19.15
N ILE A 267 4.92 -2.13 -18.03
CA ILE A 267 6.35 -2.43 -17.98
C ILE A 267 6.50 -3.92 -17.66
N PRO A 268 7.05 -4.74 -18.56
CA PRO A 268 7.20 -6.16 -18.32
C PRO A 268 8.27 -6.44 -17.26
N MET A 269 7.96 -7.31 -16.31
CA MET A 269 8.92 -7.81 -15.32
C MET A 269 9.70 -8.99 -15.91
N THR A 270 10.45 -8.76 -16.99
CA THR A 270 11.19 -9.84 -17.68
C THR A 270 12.36 -10.38 -16.86
N THR A 271 12.99 -9.53 -16.05
CA THR A 271 14.06 -9.93 -15.13
C THR A 271 14.00 -9.18 -13.80
N VAL A 272 14.18 -9.92 -12.71
CA VAL A 272 14.42 -9.34 -11.38
C VAL A 272 15.83 -8.76 -11.37
N GLY A 273 15.96 -7.48 -11.04
CA GLY A 273 17.26 -6.83 -11.03
C GLY A 273 17.19 -5.33 -10.79
N LEU A 274 18.35 -4.69 -10.94
CA LEU A 274 18.53 -3.26 -10.76
C LEU A 274 18.45 -2.56 -12.11
N TYR A 275 17.55 -1.58 -12.21
CA TYR A 275 17.34 -0.78 -13.42
C TYR A 275 17.73 0.67 -13.18
N LYS A 276 18.24 1.32 -14.22
CA LYS A 276 18.34 2.79 -14.24
C LYS A 276 16.96 3.37 -14.47
N ILE A 277 16.55 4.32 -13.63
CA ILE A 277 15.25 5.00 -13.76
C ILE A 277 15.17 5.69 -15.12
N SER A 278 16.26 6.34 -15.59
CA SER A 278 16.29 7.01 -16.90
C SER A 278 16.08 6.11 -18.12
N ASN A 279 16.27 4.79 -17.97
CA ASN A 279 16.03 3.82 -19.04
C ASN A 279 14.58 3.31 -19.08
N LEU A 280 13.74 3.69 -18.12
CA LEU A 280 12.34 3.30 -18.12
C LEU A 280 11.58 4.14 -19.15
N PRO A 281 10.58 3.56 -19.84
CA PRO A 281 9.78 4.27 -20.84
C PRO A 281 8.82 5.31 -20.23
N ILE A 282 8.54 5.18 -18.93
CA ILE A 282 7.75 6.11 -18.15
C ILE A 282 8.52 6.40 -16.85
N VAL A 283 8.78 7.68 -16.58
CA VAL A 283 9.59 8.10 -15.43
C VAL A 283 8.91 9.27 -14.70
N PRO A 284 9.13 9.43 -13.39
CA PRO A 284 8.73 10.65 -12.70
C PRO A 284 9.46 11.85 -13.29
N LEU A 285 8.76 12.98 -13.44
CA LEU A 285 9.33 14.22 -13.96
C LEU A 285 10.58 14.66 -13.17
N GLU A 286 10.60 14.41 -11.86
CA GLU A 286 11.73 14.71 -10.98
C GLU A 286 13.02 13.96 -11.33
N LYS A 287 12.91 12.82 -12.01
CA LYS A 287 14.05 11.97 -12.41
C LYS A 287 14.39 12.08 -13.89
N HIS A 288 13.74 13.00 -14.62
CA HIS A 288 14.03 13.25 -16.03
C HIS A 288 15.28 14.12 -16.18
N GLU A 289 16.24 13.70 -17.02
CA GLU A 289 17.56 14.34 -17.17
C GLU A 289 17.45 15.84 -17.53
N ASP A 290 16.50 16.20 -18.40
CA ASP A 290 16.26 17.57 -18.87
C ASP A 290 14.96 18.18 -18.34
N ARG A 291 14.64 17.98 -17.05
CA ARG A 291 13.40 18.44 -16.41
C ARG A 291 13.05 19.90 -16.76
N ASP A 292 13.96 20.84 -16.53
CA ASP A 292 13.71 22.27 -16.72
C ASP A 292 13.40 22.63 -18.19
N ALA A 293 14.11 21.99 -19.12
CA ALA A 293 13.89 22.21 -20.55
C ALA A 293 12.54 21.62 -20.99
N LEU A 294 12.18 20.45 -20.46
CA LEU A 294 10.91 19.80 -20.71
C LEU A 294 9.74 20.63 -20.15
N GLU A 295 9.84 21.11 -18.91
CA GLU A 295 8.82 21.97 -18.30
C GLU A 295 8.60 23.25 -19.14
N ARG A 296 9.67 23.92 -19.57
CA ARG A 296 9.56 25.09 -20.47
C ARG A 296 8.87 24.73 -21.79
N LYS A 297 9.25 23.61 -22.41
CA LYS A 297 8.66 23.14 -23.67
C LYS A 297 7.17 22.82 -23.51
N LEU A 298 6.79 22.16 -22.42
CA LEU A 298 5.41 21.81 -22.11
C LEU A 298 4.58 23.04 -21.79
N ALA A 299 5.12 24.01 -21.04
CA ALA A 299 4.45 25.27 -20.75
C ALA A 299 4.15 26.04 -22.05
N MET A 300 5.13 26.17 -22.95
CA MET A 300 4.90 26.82 -24.26
C MET A 300 3.83 26.10 -25.10
N ARG A 301 3.86 24.76 -25.11
CA ARG A 301 2.83 23.95 -25.81
C ARG A 301 1.46 24.13 -25.17
N ALA A 302 1.38 24.16 -23.85
CA ALA A 302 0.13 24.35 -23.12
C ALA A 302 -0.48 25.73 -23.39
N THR A 303 0.32 26.80 -23.39
CA THR A 303 -0.15 28.15 -23.75
C THR A 303 -0.67 28.19 -25.18
N HIS A 304 0.07 27.62 -26.14
CA HIS A 304 -0.39 27.57 -27.53
C HIS A 304 -1.70 26.78 -27.70
N LEU A 305 -1.83 25.67 -26.97
CA LEU A 305 -3.03 24.85 -26.96
C LEU A 305 -4.23 25.60 -26.36
N GLN A 306 -4.02 26.32 -25.25
CA GLN A 306 -5.03 27.16 -24.61
C GLN A 306 -5.49 28.30 -25.51
N ASP A 307 -4.57 28.94 -26.23
CA ASP A 307 -4.90 30.01 -27.19
C ASP A 307 -5.78 29.48 -28.34
N MET A 308 -5.57 28.23 -28.75
CA MET A 308 -6.32 27.60 -29.84
C MET A 308 -7.67 27.03 -29.42
N LEU A 309 -7.74 26.38 -28.25
CA LEU A 309 -8.85 25.51 -27.86
C LEU A 309 -9.54 25.94 -26.55
N GLY A 310 -9.04 27.00 -25.90
CA GLY A 310 -9.55 27.50 -24.63
C GLY A 310 -9.05 26.71 -23.42
N ASN A 311 -9.66 26.99 -22.26
CA ASN A 311 -9.22 26.47 -20.95
C ASN A 311 -10.15 25.39 -20.37
N ASP A 312 -11.16 24.95 -21.10
CA ASP A 312 -12.10 23.95 -20.60
C ASP A 312 -11.60 22.53 -20.90
N PHE A 313 -11.01 21.90 -19.89
CA PHE A 313 -10.58 20.51 -19.95
C PHE A 313 -11.66 19.53 -19.44
N ASN A 314 -12.83 20.04 -19.03
CA ASN A 314 -13.95 19.22 -18.56
C ASN A 314 -14.88 18.77 -19.70
N SER A 315 -14.70 19.32 -20.91
CA SER A 315 -15.54 19.04 -22.08
C SER A 315 -15.47 17.58 -22.54
N PHE A 316 -14.38 16.87 -22.24
CA PHE A 316 -14.18 15.48 -22.62
C PHE A 316 -13.66 14.64 -21.45
N SER A 317 -14.54 13.77 -20.94
CA SER A 317 -14.14 12.56 -20.22
C SER A 317 -14.35 11.43 -21.20
N ALA A 318 -13.27 10.83 -21.70
CA ALA A 318 -13.37 9.56 -22.40
C ALA A 318 -14.03 8.57 -21.43
N LYS A 319 -15.32 8.28 -21.60
CA LYS A 319 -15.98 7.17 -20.91
C LYS A 319 -15.19 5.92 -21.28
N GLN A 320 -14.71 5.21 -20.27
CA GLN A 320 -14.22 3.84 -20.42
C GLN A 320 -15.30 2.96 -21.07
#